data_AF-A0A7C1KKK3-F1
#
_entry.id   AF-A0A7C1KKK3-F1
#
_cell.length_a   1.000
_cell.length_b   1.000
_cell.length_c   1.000
_cell.angle_alpha   90.00
_cell.angle_beta   90.00
_cell.angle_gamma   90.00
#
_symmetry.space_group_name_H-M   'P 1'
#
loop_
_entity.id
_entity.type
_entity.pdbx_description
1 polymer ?
#
loop_
_entity_poly.entity_id
_entity_poly.type
_entity_poly.pdbx_seq_one_letter_code
_entity_poly.pdbx_strand_id
1 'polypeptide(L)'
;MCIGLVDTEASYCSIPGGFAKDLGLDLESGKEDIIGTGNGKTKIYLHNCKIDIYDTLELQKHQNYKIVYTIQTREIPFLPKLPTVLLGANGFLMNFILTIDYPNKLFSILKTET
;
A
#
# COMPACT_ATOMS: atom_id res chain seq x y z
N MET A 1 1.68 -12.11 3.04
CA MET A 1 2.35 -11.38 1.94
C MET A 1 1.34 -11.24 0.81
N CYS A 2 1.27 -10.08 0.15
CA CYS A 2 0.33 -9.82 -0.94
C CYS A 2 0.97 -8.94 -2.01
N ILE A 3 0.33 -8.87 -3.17
CA ILE A 3 0.67 -7.88 -4.21
C ILE A 3 -0.13 -6.61 -3.94
N GLY A 4 0.53 -5.46 -3.99
CA GLY A 4 -0.11 -4.13 -3.91
C GLY A 4 -0.15 -3.47 -5.29
N LEU A 5 -1.23 -2.74 -5.56
CA LEU A 5 -1.37 -1.89 -6.73
C LEU A 5 -0.71 -0.53 -6.46
N VAL A 6 0.20 -0.12 -7.33
CA VAL A 6 0.71 1.27 -7.33
C VAL A 6 -0.38 2.16 -7.90
N ASP A 7 -0.89 3.08 -7.07
CA ASP A 7 -2.07 3.89 -7.40
C ASP A 7 -1.77 5.37 -7.17
N THR A 8 -1.62 6.12 -8.27
CA THR A 8 -1.32 7.56 -8.24
C THR A 8 -2.52 8.41 -7.81
N GLU A 9 -3.74 7.87 -7.87
CA GLU A 9 -4.96 8.58 -7.46
C GLU A 9 -5.29 8.36 -5.97
N ALA A 10 -4.67 7.36 -5.34
CA ALA A 10 -4.79 7.13 -3.92
C ALA A 10 -3.86 8.06 -3.11
N SER A 11 -4.44 8.89 -2.24
CA SER A 11 -3.65 9.76 -1.34
C SER A 11 -2.81 8.98 -0.33
N TYR A 12 -3.27 7.80 0.11
CA TYR A 12 -2.65 7.00 1.16
C TYR A 12 -2.56 5.53 0.74
N CYS A 13 -1.60 4.82 1.31
CA CYS A 13 -1.62 3.36 1.25
C CYS A 13 -2.86 2.84 1.99
N SER A 14 -3.56 1.86 1.43
CA SER A 14 -4.82 1.33 1.98
C SER A 14 -4.82 -0.19 1.91
N ILE A 15 -5.36 -0.83 2.94
CA ILE A 15 -5.35 -2.29 3.08
C ILE A 15 -6.80 -2.82 3.05
N PRO A 16 -7.08 -3.93 2.35
CA PRO A 16 -8.37 -4.61 2.45
C PRO A 16 -8.67 -5.05 3.88
N GLY A 17 -9.89 -4.82 4.35
CA GLY A 17 -10.31 -5.19 5.71
C GLY A 17 -10.11 -6.67 6.03
N GLY A 18 -10.17 -7.55 5.01
CA GLY A 18 -9.90 -8.99 5.16
C GLY A 18 -8.50 -9.31 5.72
N PHE A 19 -7.50 -8.45 5.50
CA PHE A 19 -6.15 -8.66 6.04
C PHE A 19 -6.05 -8.37 7.54
N ALA A 20 -7.02 -7.69 8.16
CA ALA A 20 -6.95 -7.38 9.59
C ALA A 20 -6.75 -8.65 10.42
N LYS A 21 -7.56 -9.68 10.15
CA LYS A 21 -7.47 -10.98 10.82
C LYS A 21 -6.13 -11.67 10.59
N ASP A 22 -5.62 -11.63 9.36
CA ASP A 22 -4.33 -12.25 9.00
C ASP A 22 -3.15 -11.57 9.70
N LEU A 23 -3.32 -10.30 10.08
CA LEU A 23 -2.35 -9.51 10.85
C LEU A 23 -2.59 -9.60 12.37
N GLY A 24 -3.54 -10.42 12.83
CA GLY A 24 -3.89 -10.55 14.25
C GLY A 24 -4.65 -9.34 14.82
N LEU A 25 -5.25 -8.53 13.96
CA LEU A 25 -6.03 -7.35 14.31
C LEU A 25 -7.54 -7.67 14.27
N ASP A 26 -8.28 -7.05 15.18
CA ASP A 26 -9.72 -6.87 15.01
C ASP A 26 -9.95 -5.62 14.16
N LEU A 27 -10.58 -5.78 12.99
CA LEU A 27 -10.83 -4.67 12.06
C LEU A 27 -11.55 -3.50 12.74
N GLU A 28 -12.58 -3.78 13.52
CA GLU A 28 -13.44 -2.74 14.12
C GLU A 28 -12.84 -2.11 15.38
N SER A 29 -11.75 -2.68 15.92
CA SER A 29 -10.99 -2.08 17.02
C SER A 29 -10.16 -0.86 16.60
N GLY A 30 -9.98 -0.66 15.29
CA GLY A 30 -9.31 0.51 14.75
C GLY A 30 -10.14 1.78 14.89
N LYS A 31 -9.50 2.94 14.75
CA LYS A 31 -10.20 4.22 14.77
C LYS A 31 -11.09 4.35 13.53
N GLU A 32 -12.40 4.44 13.73
CA GLU A 32 -13.36 4.65 12.64
C GLU A 32 -13.21 6.05 12.02
N ASP A 33 -13.28 6.13 10.70
CA ASP A 33 -13.34 7.39 9.95
C ASP A 33 -14.10 7.21 8.61
N ILE A 34 -14.39 8.31 7.92
CA ILE A 34 -15.03 8.33 6.61
C ILE A 34 -14.15 9.09 5.62
N ILE A 35 -13.71 8.41 4.57
CA ILE A 35 -12.90 9.01 3.51
C ILE A 35 -13.63 9.06 2.17
N GLY A 36 -13.21 9.97 1.29
CA GLY A 36 -13.62 9.99 -0.11
C GLY A 36 -12.81 8.99 -0.95
N THR A 37 -13.48 8.33 -1.90
CA THR A 37 -12.90 7.42 -2.89
C THR A 37 -13.47 7.75 -4.27
N GLY A 38 -12.93 7.13 -5.32
CA GLY A 38 -13.51 7.21 -6.67
C GLY A 38 -14.98 6.74 -6.74
N ASN A 39 -15.41 5.89 -5.80
CA ASN A 39 -16.79 5.38 -5.69
C ASN A 39 -17.64 6.15 -4.65
N GLY A 40 -17.19 7.34 -4.22
CA GLY A 40 -17.87 8.13 -3.19
C GLY A 40 -17.28 7.90 -1.80
N LYS A 41 -18.04 8.25 -0.76
CA LYS A 41 -17.58 8.15 0.64
C LYS A 41 -17.69 6.72 1.16
N THR A 42 -16.69 6.27 1.91
CA THR A 42 -16.70 4.95 2.55
C THR A 42 -16.18 5.03 3.99
N LYS A 43 -16.69 4.13 4.83
CA LYS A 43 -16.19 3.90 6.17
C LYS A 43 -14.85 3.17 6.12
N ILE A 44 -13.94 3.54 7.00
CA ILE A 44 -12.62 2.92 7.20
C ILE A 44 -12.34 2.68 8.67
N TYR A 45 -11.35 1.84 8.93
CA TYR A 45 -10.77 1.63 10.26
C TYR A 45 -9.27 1.86 10.18
N LEU A 46 -8.77 2.85 10.91
CA LEU A 46 -7.35 3.18 10.95
C LEU A 46 -6.64 2.30 11.98
N HIS A 47 -5.58 1.62 11.53
CA HIS A 47 -4.71 0.79 12.36
C HIS A 47 -3.26 1.23 12.23
N ASN A 48 -2.50 1.17 13.33
CA ASN A 48 -1.07 1.47 13.29
C ASN A 48 -0.29 0.29 12.71
N CYS A 49 0.14 0.43 11.46
CA CYS A 49 0.80 -0.62 10.71
C CYS A 49 2.13 -0.14 10.12
N LYS A 50 3.09 -1.04 10.07
CA LYS A 50 4.32 -0.91 9.28
C LYS A 50 4.15 -1.73 8.00
N ILE A 51 4.57 -1.19 6.85
CA ILE A 51 4.50 -1.90 5.58
C ILE A 51 5.92 -2.08 5.04
N ASP A 52 6.38 -3.32 4.95
CA ASP A 52 7.64 -3.67 4.30
C ASP A 52 7.38 -4.03 2.83
N ILE A 53 8.09 -3.38 1.92
CA ILE A 53 8.07 -3.61 0.48
C ILE A 53 9.26 -4.48 0.11
N TYR A 54 9.00 -5.59 -0.56
CA TYR A 54 10.00 -6.59 -0.90
C TYR A 54 10.46 -6.47 -2.36
N ASP A 55 11.71 -6.84 -2.62
CA ASP A 55 12.25 -6.99 -3.95
C ASP A 55 11.52 -8.12 -4.70
N THR A 56 10.81 -7.78 -5.78
CA THR A 56 9.99 -8.74 -6.52
C THR A 56 10.82 -9.74 -7.32
N LEU A 57 12.06 -9.42 -7.68
CA LEU A 57 12.96 -10.36 -8.38
C LEU A 57 13.41 -11.49 -7.45
N GLU A 58 13.66 -11.17 -6.18
CA GLU A 58 14.04 -12.16 -5.17
C GLU A 58 12.83 -12.97 -4.68
N LEU A 59 11.63 -12.36 -4.68
CA LEU A 59 10.37 -13.09 -4.48
C LEU A 59 10.15 -14.20 -5.51
N GLN A 60 10.41 -13.93 -6.78
CA GLN A 60 10.26 -14.93 -7.86
C GLN A 60 11.26 -16.08 -7.76
N LYS A 61 12.44 -15.83 -7.17
CA LYS A 61 13.47 -16.84 -6.96
C LYS A 61 13.27 -17.68 -5.70
N HIS A 62 12.27 -17.37 -4.87
CA HIS A 62 12.05 -17.99 -3.55
C HIS A 62 13.29 -17.98 -2.65
N GLN A 63 14.18 -16.99 -2.82
CA GLN A 63 15.41 -16.86 -2.04
C GLN A 63 15.41 -15.50 -1.34
N ASN A 64 15.78 -15.51 -0.06
CA ASN A 64 16.07 -14.33 0.78
C ASN A 64 15.22 -13.09 0.48
N TYR A 65 14.04 -13.01 1.11
CA TYR A 65 13.18 -11.83 1.11
C TYR A 65 13.97 -10.57 1.45
N LYS A 66 14.30 -9.76 0.44
CA LYS A 66 14.99 -8.49 0.62
C LYS A 66 13.95 -7.38 0.72
N ILE A 67 13.94 -6.66 1.84
CA ILE A 67 13.16 -5.45 1.99
C ILE A 67 13.88 -4.32 1.23
N VAL A 68 13.22 -3.69 0.27
CA VAL A 68 13.75 -2.55 -0.51
C VAL A 68 13.29 -1.21 0.05
N TYR A 69 12.16 -1.21 0.75
CA TYR A 69 11.61 -0.02 1.38
C TYR A 69 10.68 -0.38 2.52
N THR A 70 10.65 0.46 3.57
CA THR A 70 9.74 0.31 4.70
C THR A 70 8.98 1.60 4.89
N ILE A 71 7.65 1.52 4.83
CA ILE A 71 6.76 2.56 5.33
C ILE A 71 6.70 2.36 6.84
N GLN A 72 7.26 3.32 7.58
CA GLN A 72 7.30 3.29 9.04
C GLN A 72 5.89 3.25 9.64
N THR A 73 5.79 2.75 10.87
CA THR A 73 4.51 2.61 11.58
C THR A 73 3.71 3.91 11.56
N ARG A 74 2.50 3.83 11.02
CA ARG A 74 1.55 4.95 10.95
C ARG A 74 0.13 4.43 10.85
N GLU A 75 -0.84 5.34 10.98
CA GLU A 75 -2.24 5.02 10.70
C GLU A 75 -2.41 4.66 9.22
N ILE A 76 -2.82 3.42 8.97
CA ILE A 76 -3.16 2.89 7.65
C ILE A 76 -4.66 2.59 7.63
N PRO A 77 -5.41 3.11 6.63
CA PRO A 77 -6.82 2.80 6.47
C PRO A 77 -7.04 1.36 6.01
N PHE A 78 -7.84 0.63 6.78
CA PHE A 78 -8.41 -0.64 6.38
C PHE A 78 -9.83 -0.41 5.86
N LEU A 79 -10.05 -0.79 4.60
CA LEU A 79 -11.33 -0.62 3.91
C LEU A 79 -12.03 -1.99 3.81
N PRO A 80 -13.21 -2.18 4.42
CA PRO A 80 -13.88 -3.50 4.45
C PRO A 80 -14.11 -4.12 3.07
N LYS A 81 -14.35 -3.31 2.04
CA LYS A 81 -14.70 -3.74 0.67
C LYS A 81 -13.60 -3.45 -0.36
N LEU A 82 -12.41 -3.06 0.06
CA LEU A 82 -11.32 -2.80 -0.87
C LEU A 82 -10.81 -4.13 -1.44
N PRO A 83 -10.67 -4.29 -2.76
CA PRO A 83 -10.35 -5.59 -3.36
C PRO A 83 -8.86 -5.94 -3.29
N THR A 84 -7.98 -4.95 -3.16
CA THR A 84 -6.53 -5.14 -3.14
C THR A 84 -5.83 -4.04 -2.34
N VAL A 85 -4.59 -4.29 -1.92
CA VAL A 85 -3.76 -3.25 -1.29
C VAL A 85 -3.48 -2.15 -2.31
N LEU A 86 -3.67 -0.90 -1.91
CA LEU A 86 -3.29 0.28 -2.68
C LEU A 86 -2.02 0.89 -2.09
N LEU A 87 -1.07 1.21 -2.93
CA LEU A 87 0.18 1.90 -2.60
C LEU A 87 0.10 3.33 -3.16
N GLY A 88 -0.38 4.25 -2.31
CA GLY A 88 -0.67 5.64 -2.68
C GLY A 88 0.48 6.62 -2.52
N ALA A 89 0.17 7.91 -2.70
CA ALA A 89 1.11 9.03 -2.61
C ALA A 89 1.82 9.12 -1.24
N ASN A 90 1.06 9.32 -0.16
CA ASN A 90 1.61 9.61 1.15
C ASN A 90 2.20 8.35 1.81
N GLY A 91 3.49 8.44 2.15
CA GLY A 91 4.27 7.36 2.78
C GLY A 91 4.94 6.41 1.79
N PHE A 92 4.40 6.27 0.57
CA PHE A 92 5.00 5.44 -0.47
C PHE A 92 5.44 6.28 -1.67
N LEU A 93 4.57 6.53 -2.66
CA LEU A 93 4.94 7.09 -3.97
C LEU A 93 5.70 8.42 -3.89
N MET A 94 5.45 9.27 -2.89
CA MET A 94 6.21 10.53 -2.72
C MET A 94 7.71 10.35 -2.48
N ASN A 95 8.17 9.14 -2.13
CA ASN A 95 9.57 8.80 -1.89
C ASN A 95 10.24 8.14 -3.09
N PHE A 96 9.54 8.10 -4.22
CA PHE A 96 9.99 7.47 -5.46
C PHE A 96 9.73 8.38 -6.66
N ILE A 97 10.55 8.21 -7.69
CA ILE A 97 10.28 8.73 -9.02
C ILE A 97 9.56 7.62 -9.79
N LEU A 98 8.28 7.82 -10.04
CA LEU A 98 7.50 7.01 -10.98
C LEU A 98 7.66 7.58 -12.39
N THR A 99 8.25 6.82 -13.29
CA THR A 99 8.35 7.16 -14.71
C THR A 99 7.40 6.28 -15.51
N ILE A 100 6.56 6.91 -16.33
CA ILE A 100 5.62 6.24 -17.22
C ILE A 100 5.91 6.67 -18.66
N ASP A 101 6.38 5.73 -19.47
CA ASP A 101 6.54 5.89 -20.91
C ASP A 101 5.40 5.13 -21.60
N TYR A 102 4.27 5.83 -21.81
CA TYR A 102 3.09 5.25 -22.44
C TYR A 102 3.34 4.72 -23.86
N PRO A 103 4.03 5.46 -24.77
CA PRO A 103 4.35 4.94 -26.10
C PRO A 103 5.07 3.60 -26.09
N ASN A 104 6.07 3.43 -25.22
CA ASN A 104 6.87 2.20 -25.14
C ASN A 104 6.32 1.17 -24.14
N LYS A 105 5.24 1.50 -23.41
CA LYS A 105 4.65 0.67 -22.35
C LYS A 105 5.67 0.32 -21.26
N LEU A 106 6.58 1.23 -20.96
CA LEU A 106 7.60 1.06 -19.93
C LEU A 106 7.21 1.85 -18.67
N PHE A 107 7.32 1.17 -17.54
CA PHE A 107 7.00 1.73 -16.22
C PHE A 107 8.18 1.45 -15.29
N SER A 108 8.64 2.47 -14.58
CA SER A 108 9.69 2.30 -13.57
C SER A 108 9.39 3.10 -12.32
N ILE A 109 9.80 2.55 -11.18
CA ILE A 109 9.75 3.21 -9.89
C ILE A 109 11.16 3.17 -9.29
N LEU A 110 11.74 4.34 -9.03
CA LEU A 110 13.11 4.47 -8.54
C LEU A 110 13.09 5.23 -7.22
N LYS A 111 13.81 4.71 -6.21
CA LYS A 111 13.92 5.41 -4.94
C LYS A 111 14.74 6.68 -5.13
N THR A 112 14.26 7.81 -4.59
CA THR A 112 15.07 9.02 -4.55
C THR A 112 16.19 8.84 -3.54
N GLU A 113 17.45 9.05 -3.95
CA GLU A 113 18.54 9.19 -2.99
C GLU A 113 18.27 10.44 -2.14
N THR A 114 18.20 10.24 -0.83
CA THR A 114 18.14 11.30 0.20
C THR A 114 19.26 11.06 1.18
#